data_AF-A0A922EYS3-F1
#
_entry.id   AF-A0A922EYS3-F1
#
_cell.length_a   1.000
_cell.length_b   1.000
_cell.length_c   1.000
_cell.angle_alpha   90.00
_cell.angle_beta   90.00
_cell.angle_gamma   90.00
#
_symmetry.space_group_name_H-M   'P 1'
#
loop_
_entity.id
_entity.type
_entity.pdbx_description
1 polymer ?
#
loop_
_entity_poly.entity_id
_entity_poly.type
_entity_poly.pdbx_seq_one_letter_code
_entity_poly.pdbx_strand_id
1 'polypeptide(L)'
;MEDEGWVRVPWPTDKDLWNPSTMEAESSKPLKITFAGPANHWTDALPIGNGRLGAMVWGGVASETIQLNEDTLWTGTPGNYTNPNAPEALSEVRKLVDSGKYAEATSKAVQLTGNPAEVYQLLGDIKLEFDVSHHKYIEETYHRELDLDAATIRVKYSVTDVEFTREHFASNPDQVIVTKISGSKPGSVSFSVSLNSKLHYHSRINGKNQIIMEGSCPGKRIPPAMDANDNPKGIQFSAILDIHVSNDRGVIHVMDDKKLRIEGSDWAVLLLVASSSFDGPFTKPSDSKRNPTLESLGALKPIMDFSYYELYARHLDDYQNLFNRVSLQLAKSLNSITSDGSLELKKIASSVTGLCLMGSNDNMVSTAERVKSFQSDEDPSLVELLFQYGRYLLISCSRPRTQVANLQGIWNSDIQPKWDGAPHLNINLEMNYWPSLPCNLSECQEPLFDFVSTLSVNGRKTAKVNYEANGWVVHHKSDIWAKTSADQGGVVWALWPMGGAWLCTHLWDHYTYTLDKDFLKAKAYPLLNGCASFLLDWLIEDPGGYLKTNPSTSPEHEFVAPDGKPACVSYSSTMDMAIIKEVFGALVSAAEALERDEDYLIQRVRKALPKLYPTKIAGDGSIMEWPGTRF
;
A
#
# COMPACT_ATOMS: atom_id res chain seq x y z
N MET A 1 -33.15 -22.89 -50.23
CA MET A 1 -31.67 -22.79 -50.21
C MET A 1 -31.36 -21.47 -49.51
N GLU A 2 -31.76 -21.30 -48.24
CA GLU A 2 -31.11 -21.80 -47.00
C GLU A 2 -29.68 -21.26 -46.96
N ASP A 3 -29.33 -20.14 -46.30
CA ASP A 3 -29.67 -19.57 -44.98
C ASP A 3 -29.18 -20.44 -43.80
N GLU A 4 -27.85 -20.57 -43.69
CA GLU A 4 -27.19 -21.14 -42.50
C GLU A 4 -27.06 -20.07 -41.41
N GLY A 5 -28.14 -19.93 -40.65
CA GLY A 5 -28.20 -19.12 -39.43
C GLY A 5 -27.37 -19.74 -38.30
N TRP A 6 -26.68 -18.87 -37.55
CA TRP A 6 -26.04 -19.23 -36.29
C TRP A 6 -27.09 -19.70 -35.28
N VAL A 7 -27.02 -20.97 -34.87
CA VAL A 7 -27.92 -21.54 -33.86
C VAL A 7 -27.41 -21.19 -32.47
N ARG A 8 -28.23 -20.44 -31.72
CA ARG A 8 -28.03 -20.17 -30.30
C ARG A 8 -28.15 -21.48 -29.51
N VAL A 9 -27.05 -21.94 -28.94
CA VAL A 9 -27.06 -23.09 -28.00
C VAL A 9 -27.73 -22.63 -26.70
N PRO A 10 -28.85 -23.24 -26.26
CA PRO A 10 -29.45 -22.90 -24.97
C PRO A 10 -28.53 -23.37 -23.85
N TRP A 11 -28.31 -22.51 -22.86
CA TRP A 11 -27.74 -22.92 -21.57
C TRP A 11 -28.66 -23.97 -20.92
N PRO A 12 -28.11 -25.04 -20.31
CA PRO A 12 -28.91 -25.99 -19.55
C PRO A 12 -29.68 -25.24 -18.46
N THR A 13 -30.97 -25.53 -18.35
CA THR A 13 -31.85 -24.96 -17.31
C THR A 13 -31.39 -25.37 -15.92
N ASP A 14 -31.21 -24.38 -15.04
CA ASP A 14 -30.82 -24.46 -13.61
C ASP A 14 -31.81 -25.25 -12.72
N LYS A 15 -32.02 -26.56 -12.95
CA LYS A 15 -32.93 -27.31 -12.07
C LYS A 15 -32.57 -28.71 -11.60
N ASP A 16 -31.37 -29.25 -11.87
CA ASP A 16 -31.04 -30.61 -11.37
C ASP A 16 -29.62 -30.80 -10.83
N LEU A 17 -28.97 -29.75 -10.28
CA LEU A 17 -27.67 -29.90 -9.59
C LEU A 17 -27.53 -28.99 -8.38
N TRP A 18 -28.43 -29.08 -7.39
CA TRP A 18 -28.04 -28.69 -6.03
C TRP A 18 -28.92 -29.40 -4.99
N ASN A 19 -28.36 -30.41 -4.33
CA ASN A 19 -28.85 -30.89 -3.05
C ASN A 19 -27.92 -30.30 -1.98
N PRO A 20 -28.39 -29.44 -1.06
CA PRO A 20 -27.58 -28.97 0.04
C PRO A 20 -27.52 -30.08 1.09
N SER A 21 -26.61 -31.03 0.91
CA SER A 21 -26.13 -31.81 2.05
C SER A 21 -25.32 -30.88 2.93
N THR A 22 -25.81 -30.69 4.16
CA THR A 22 -25.15 -30.03 5.28
C THR A 22 -23.65 -30.32 5.31
N MET A 23 -22.84 -29.31 4.96
CA MET A 23 -21.39 -29.39 5.12
C MET A 23 -21.06 -29.10 6.58
N GLU A 24 -20.63 -30.13 7.30
CA GLU A 24 -19.80 -29.95 8.48
C GLU A 24 -18.50 -29.25 8.06
N ALA A 25 -18.10 -28.23 8.82
CA ALA A 25 -16.87 -27.49 8.57
C ALA A 25 -15.66 -28.39 8.90
N GLU A 26 -15.03 -28.97 7.87
CA GLU A 26 -13.77 -29.70 7.99
C GLU A 26 -12.59 -28.85 7.48
N SER A 27 -11.43 -28.94 8.15
CA SER A 27 -10.38 -27.92 8.16
C SER A 27 -9.70 -27.68 6.81
N SER A 28 -9.84 -26.46 6.29
CA SER A 28 -8.91 -25.88 5.31
C SER A 28 -7.50 -25.80 5.89
N LYS A 29 -6.46 -25.81 5.04
CA LYS A 29 -5.09 -25.53 5.50
C LYS A 29 -5.08 -24.16 6.22
N PRO A 30 -4.35 -24.01 7.34
CA PRO A 30 -4.31 -22.73 8.06
C PRO A 30 -3.78 -21.59 7.18
N LEU A 31 -4.38 -20.41 7.28
CA LEU A 31 -3.95 -19.19 6.58
C LEU A 31 -2.73 -18.58 7.30
N LYS A 32 -1.60 -19.30 7.26
CA LYS A 32 -0.37 -18.92 7.95
C LYS A 32 0.82 -18.84 7.00
N ILE A 33 1.61 -17.79 7.16
CA ILE A 33 2.95 -17.67 6.56
C ILE A 33 3.96 -18.14 7.61
N THR A 34 4.68 -19.22 7.33
CA THR A 34 5.52 -19.94 8.30
C THR A 34 6.98 -20.08 7.87
N PHE A 35 7.89 -20.06 8.84
CA PHE A 35 9.33 -20.23 8.69
C PHE A 35 9.94 -21.02 9.86
N ALA A 36 10.91 -21.87 9.55
CA ALA A 36 11.67 -22.67 10.53
C ALA A 36 12.94 -21.97 11.04
N GLY A 37 13.11 -20.67 10.76
CA GLY A 37 14.27 -19.91 11.21
C GLY A 37 14.03 -18.39 11.26
N PRO A 38 14.92 -17.64 11.95
CA PRO A 38 14.93 -16.18 11.93
C PRO A 38 15.08 -15.62 10.52
N ALA A 39 14.58 -14.40 10.30
CA ALA A 39 14.78 -13.68 9.06
C ALA A 39 16.27 -13.37 8.85
N ASN A 40 16.76 -13.60 7.63
CA ASN A 40 18.13 -13.24 7.22
C ASN A 40 18.17 -11.92 6.42
N HIS A 41 17.04 -11.53 5.86
CA HIS A 41 16.85 -10.34 5.05
C HIS A 41 15.65 -9.54 5.59
N TRP A 42 15.43 -8.36 5.03
CA TRP A 42 14.22 -7.61 5.36
C TRP A 42 12.98 -8.24 4.71
N THR A 43 13.14 -8.83 3.53
CA THR A 43 12.05 -9.42 2.73
C THR A 43 11.51 -10.75 3.26
N ASP A 44 12.19 -11.38 4.22
CA ASP A 44 11.69 -12.56 4.96
C ASP A 44 11.34 -12.25 6.42
N ALA A 45 11.42 -10.97 6.83
CA ALA A 45 10.76 -10.49 8.04
C ALA A 45 9.24 -10.41 7.81
N LEU A 46 8.45 -10.53 8.88
CA LEU A 46 6.99 -10.59 8.78
C LEU A 46 6.38 -9.20 9.07
N PRO A 47 5.51 -8.67 8.19
CA PRO A 47 4.86 -7.38 8.41
C PRO A 47 3.67 -7.51 9.36
N ILE A 48 3.47 -6.52 10.22
CA ILE A 48 2.21 -6.18 10.91
C ILE A 48 1.93 -4.69 10.75
N GLY A 49 0.66 -4.30 10.78
CA GLY A 49 0.30 -2.89 10.73
C GLY A 49 -1.16 -2.64 11.10
N ASN A 50 -1.45 -1.41 11.50
CA ASN A 50 -2.80 -0.98 11.85
C ASN A 50 -3.34 0.12 10.93
N GLY A 51 -2.77 0.22 9.72
CA GLY A 51 -2.95 1.30 8.76
C GLY A 51 -1.94 2.44 8.94
N ARG A 52 -1.64 2.83 10.19
CA ARG A 52 -0.79 3.99 10.51
C ARG A 52 0.60 3.60 10.99
N LEU A 53 0.64 2.75 12.03
CA LEU A 53 1.86 2.14 12.57
C LEU A 53 2.10 0.82 11.87
N GLY A 54 3.32 0.62 11.41
CA GLY A 54 3.78 -0.63 10.79
C GLY A 54 5.01 -1.16 11.50
N ALA A 55 5.17 -2.48 11.50
CA ALA A 55 6.42 -3.10 11.90
C ALA A 55 6.78 -4.33 11.06
N MET A 56 8.09 -4.57 10.93
CA MET A 56 8.67 -5.78 10.34
C MET A 56 9.41 -6.56 11.43
N VAL A 57 8.92 -7.77 11.75
CA VAL A 57 9.45 -8.61 12.84
C VAL A 57 10.42 -9.66 12.27
N TRP A 58 11.67 -9.63 12.76
CA TRP A 58 12.74 -10.49 12.26
C TRP A 58 12.72 -11.90 12.88
N GLY A 59 12.30 -12.03 14.13
CA GLY A 59 12.26 -13.32 14.82
C GLY A 59 13.61 -13.77 15.37
N GLY A 60 14.54 -12.86 15.62
CA GLY A 60 15.89 -13.22 16.05
C GLY A 60 15.94 -13.78 17.49
N VAL A 61 16.78 -14.78 17.75
CA VAL A 61 16.77 -15.50 19.04
C VAL A 61 17.60 -14.79 20.11
N ALA A 62 18.88 -14.54 19.84
CA ALA A 62 19.77 -13.81 20.75
C ALA A 62 19.57 -12.28 20.66
N SER A 63 19.22 -11.79 19.47
CA SER A 63 18.94 -10.39 19.21
C SER A 63 17.71 -10.29 18.31
N GLU A 64 16.67 -9.60 18.77
CA GLU A 64 15.45 -9.35 17.99
C GLU A 64 15.46 -7.92 17.46
N THR A 65 14.96 -7.78 16.23
CA THR A 65 14.69 -6.47 15.61
C THR A 65 13.22 -6.42 15.22
N ILE A 66 12.52 -5.43 15.77
CA ILE A 66 11.19 -5.04 15.31
C ILE A 66 11.38 -3.67 14.67
N GLN A 67 11.51 -3.63 13.35
CA GLN A 67 11.64 -2.38 12.62
C GLN A 67 10.29 -1.68 12.55
N LEU A 68 10.28 -0.36 12.67
CA LEU A 68 9.10 0.47 12.89
C LEU A 68 8.92 1.50 11.78
N ASN A 69 7.66 1.71 11.42
CA ASN A 69 7.21 2.74 10.50
C ASN A 69 5.99 3.48 11.07
N GLU A 70 5.87 4.74 10.67
CA GLU A 70 4.67 5.55 10.86
C GLU A 70 4.40 6.27 9.54
N ASP A 71 3.17 6.17 9.04
CA ASP A 71 2.78 6.53 7.67
C ASP A 71 2.95 8.03 7.32
N THR A 72 3.10 8.90 8.31
CA THR A 72 3.27 10.36 8.13
C THR A 72 4.73 10.83 8.19
N LEU A 73 5.71 9.94 8.31
CA LEU A 73 7.12 10.32 8.31
C LEU A 73 7.67 10.46 6.89
N TRP A 74 7.94 11.70 6.47
CA TRP A 74 8.45 12.04 5.15
C TRP A 74 9.48 13.15 5.22
N THR A 75 10.35 13.23 4.22
CA THR A 75 11.21 14.39 4.04
C THR A 75 10.41 15.62 3.59
N GLY A 76 11.05 16.78 3.65
CA GLY A 76 10.55 17.97 2.97
C GLY A 76 9.59 18.83 3.79
N THR A 77 9.00 19.78 3.07
CA THR A 77 7.96 20.70 3.56
C THR A 77 7.02 21.04 2.40
N PRO A 78 5.80 21.57 2.65
CA PRO A 78 4.91 22.01 1.57
C PRO A 78 5.59 23.03 0.65
N GLY A 79 5.62 22.73 -0.65
CA GLY A 79 6.31 23.52 -1.68
C GLY A 79 5.39 24.19 -2.70
N ASN A 80 5.97 25.05 -3.55
CA ASN A 80 5.33 25.45 -4.80
C ASN A 80 5.80 24.51 -5.92
N TYR A 81 4.89 23.67 -6.39
CA TYR A 81 5.17 22.67 -7.42
C TYR A 81 4.95 23.19 -8.85
N THR A 82 4.49 24.44 -9.02
CA THR A 82 4.14 25.00 -10.33
C THR A 82 5.35 25.55 -11.08
N ASN A 83 5.24 25.64 -12.41
CA ASN A 83 6.26 26.22 -13.29
C ASN A 83 5.61 27.28 -14.21
N PRO A 84 5.83 28.60 -13.97
CA PRO A 84 5.22 29.65 -14.79
C PRO A 84 5.77 29.73 -16.21
N ASN A 85 6.89 29.07 -16.52
CA ASN A 85 7.43 28.99 -17.88
C ASN A 85 6.88 27.79 -18.67
N ALA A 86 6.12 26.90 -18.02
CA ALA A 86 5.55 25.71 -18.66
C ALA A 86 4.58 26.05 -19.81
N PRO A 87 3.76 27.12 -19.79
CA PRO A 87 2.90 27.46 -20.93
C PRO A 87 3.67 27.74 -22.22
N GLU A 88 4.81 28.45 -22.13
CA GLU A 88 5.66 28.74 -23.29
C GLU A 88 6.29 27.46 -23.84
N ALA A 89 6.88 26.64 -22.96
CA ALA A 89 7.45 25.35 -23.33
C ALA A 89 6.39 24.41 -23.93
N LEU A 90 5.16 24.42 -23.37
CA LEU A 90 4.04 23.63 -23.86
C LEU A 90 3.63 24.05 -25.27
N SER A 91 3.57 25.35 -25.55
CA SER A 91 3.27 25.86 -26.89
C SER A 91 4.29 25.38 -27.91
N GLU A 92 5.58 25.36 -27.54
CA GLU A 92 6.64 24.86 -28.42
C GLU A 92 6.57 23.35 -28.63
N VAL A 93 6.38 22.58 -27.56
CA VAL A 93 6.19 21.13 -27.65
C VAL A 93 5.01 20.81 -28.55
N ARG A 94 3.85 21.45 -28.34
CA ARG A 94 2.65 21.25 -29.16
C ARG A 94 2.93 21.48 -30.66
N LYS A 95 3.60 22.59 -31.01
CA LYS A 95 4.00 22.90 -32.39
C LYS A 95 4.93 21.84 -33.00
N LEU A 96 5.87 21.32 -32.22
CA LEU A 96 6.79 20.28 -32.68
C LEU A 96 6.03 18.97 -32.94
N VAL A 97 5.12 18.58 -32.05
CA VAL A 97 4.24 17.43 -32.27
C VAL A 97 3.33 17.67 -33.50
N ASP A 98 2.79 18.89 -33.69
CA ASP A 98 1.91 19.25 -34.84
C ASP A 98 2.66 19.15 -36.17
N SER A 99 3.98 19.38 -36.13
CA SER A 99 4.86 19.29 -37.28
C SER A 99 5.43 17.87 -37.51
N GLY A 100 5.01 16.87 -36.71
CA GLY A 100 5.51 15.50 -36.78
C GLY A 100 6.95 15.32 -36.28
N LYS A 101 7.50 16.30 -35.57
CA LYS A 101 8.88 16.32 -35.05
C LYS A 101 8.97 15.73 -33.64
N TYR A 102 8.55 14.47 -33.47
CA TYR A 102 8.37 13.85 -32.15
C TYR A 102 9.65 13.73 -31.32
N ALA A 103 10.81 13.48 -31.94
CA ALA A 103 12.09 13.42 -31.23
C ALA A 103 12.53 14.81 -30.71
N GLU A 104 12.33 15.87 -31.51
CA GLU A 104 12.56 17.25 -31.08
C GLU A 104 11.56 17.64 -29.97
N ALA A 105 10.28 17.26 -30.10
CA ALA A 105 9.25 17.48 -29.08
C ALA A 105 9.61 16.79 -27.76
N THR A 106 10.06 15.54 -27.81
CA THR A 106 10.52 14.76 -26.65
C THR A 106 11.68 15.46 -25.95
N SER A 107 12.66 15.95 -26.71
CA SER A 107 13.81 16.69 -26.17
C SER A 107 13.39 18.00 -25.51
N LYS A 108 12.43 18.70 -26.12
CA LYS A 108 11.92 19.98 -25.60
C LYS A 108 11.04 19.81 -24.36
N ALA A 109 10.29 18.72 -24.30
CA ALA A 109 9.36 18.39 -23.22
C ALA A 109 10.02 18.23 -21.85
N VAL A 110 11.36 18.09 -21.77
CA VAL A 110 12.11 18.16 -20.50
C VAL A 110 11.80 19.45 -19.73
N GLN A 111 11.51 20.56 -20.42
CA GLN A 111 11.15 21.85 -19.79
C GLN A 111 9.78 21.83 -19.09
N LEU A 112 8.97 20.79 -19.31
CA LEU A 112 7.68 20.57 -18.65
C LEU A 112 7.80 19.67 -17.41
N THR A 113 8.99 19.13 -17.13
CA THR A 113 9.26 18.39 -15.89
C THR A 113 9.41 19.34 -14.69
N GLY A 114 9.24 18.82 -13.48
CA GLY A 114 9.28 19.59 -12.25
C GLY A 114 10.39 19.17 -11.29
N ASN A 115 10.28 19.64 -10.05
CA ASN A 115 11.12 19.18 -8.94
C ASN A 115 10.74 17.75 -8.53
N PRO A 116 11.63 17.00 -7.86
CA PRO A 116 11.30 15.66 -7.35
C PRO A 116 10.29 15.71 -6.18
N ALA A 117 9.54 14.64 -6.02
CA ALA A 117 8.70 14.38 -4.86
C ALA A 117 9.54 14.12 -3.59
N GLU A 118 8.91 14.21 -2.43
CA GLU A 118 9.55 13.89 -1.15
C GLU A 118 9.56 12.38 -0.84
N VAL A 119 10.38 11.97 0.13
CA VAL A 119 10.76 10.57 0.37
C VAL A 119 10.16 10.05 1.67
N TYR A 120 9.52 8.88 1.61
CA TYR A 120 8.99 8.19 2.78
C TYR A 120 10.11 7.75 3.72
N GLN A 121 9.93 7.92 5.03
CA GLN A 121 10.95 7.64 6.05
C GLN A 121 10.48 6.58 7.05
N LEU A 122 11.45 5.83 7.58
CA LEU A 122 11.24 4.91 8.70
C LEU A 122 11.19 5.64 10.05
N LEU A 123 10.54 5.03 11.04
CA LEU A 123 10.53 5.55 12.42
C LEU A 123 11.81 5.12 13.17
N GLY A 124 12.17 3.84 13.08
CA GLY A 124 13.31 3.27 13.79
C GLY A 124 13.16 1.78 14.06
N ASP A 125 13.76 1.27 15.13
CA ASP A 125 13.73 -0.13 15.55
C ASP A 125 13.50 -0.23 17.07
N ILE A 126 12.73 -1.22 17.50
CA ILE A 126 12.89 -1.83 18.83
C ILE A 126 13.98 -2.89 18.72
N LYS A 127 15.02 -2.78 19.55
CA LYS A 127 16.06 -3.80 19.68
C LYS A 127 15.90 -4.52 21.00
N LEU A 128 15.79 -5.85 20.95
CA LEU A 128 15.84 -6.69 22.15
C LEU A 128 17.14 -7.51 22.12
N GLU A 129 17.87 -7.52 23.23
CA GLU A 129 19.09 -8.30 23.41
C GLU A 129 18.86 -9.28 24.56
N PHE A 130 18.83 -10.58 24.24
CA PHE A 130 18.65 -11.66 25.21
C PHE A 130 20.01 -12.13 25.75
N ASP A 131 19.97 -12.89 26.84
CA ASP A 131 21.19 -13.36 27.50
C ASP A 131 22.01 -14.31 26.62
N VAL A 132 23.31 -14.45 26.94
CA VAL A 132 24.25 -15.25 26.14
C VAL A 132 23.77 -16.69 25.94
N SER A 133 22.98 -17.24 26.87
CA SER A 133 22.33 -18.56 26.73
C SER A 133 21.50 -18.70 25.44
N HIS A 134 20.89 -17.62 24.95
CA HIS A 134 20.08 -17.62 23.73
C HIS A 134 20.90 -17.80 22.45
N HIS A 135 22.23 -17.70 22.49
CA HIS A 135 23.07 -18.00 21.33
C HIS A 135 23.10 -19.50 21.00
N LYS A 136 22.66 -20.37 21.91
CA LYS A 136 22.59 -21.83 21.74
C LYS A 136 21.16 -22.32 22.01
N TYR A 137 20.24 -21.97 21.12
CA TYR A 137 18.86 -22.48 21.15
C TYR A 137 18.75 -23.83 20.43
N ILE A 138 17.67 -24.55 20.67
CA ILE A 138 17.37 -25.83 20.01
C ILE A 138 16.70 -25.50 18.67
N GLU A 139 17.45 -25.60 17.56
CA GLU A 139 17.02 -25.16 16.23
C GLU A 139 15.73 -25.85 15.78
N GLU A 140 15.55 -27.13 16.10
CA GLU A 140 14.38 -27.93 15.73
C GLU A 140 13.09 -27.46 16.42
N THR A 141 13.19 -26.65 17.47
CA THR A 141 12.03 -26.08 18.17
C THR A 141 11.66 -24.69 17.67
N TYR A 142 12.47 -24.12 16.76
CA TYR A 142 12.20 -22.78 16.25
C TYR A 142 11.03 -22.81 15.28
N HIS A 143 10.08 -21.92 15.51
CA HIS A 143 8.97 -21.67 14.60
C HIS A 143 8.60 -20.20 14.60
N ARG A 144 8.47 -19.59 13.43
CA ARG A 144 7.95 -18.23 13.26
C ARG A 144 6.81 -18.24 12.25
N GLU A 145 5.69 -17.65 12.65
CA GLU A 145 4.49 -17.57 11.82
C GLU A 145 3.86 -16.18 11.84
N LEU A 146 3.24 -15.78 10.73
CA LEU A 146 2.21 -14.76 10.67
C LEU A 146 0.88 -15.47 10.43
N ASP A 147 -0.03 -15.36 11.39
CA ASP A 147 -1.39 -15.87 11.31
C ASP A 147 -2.30 -14.80 10.69
N LEU A 148 -2.82 -15.07 9.49
CA LEU A 148 -3.69 -14.13 8.79
C LEU A 148 -5.11 -14.10 9.38
N ASP A 149 -5.58 -15.13 10.11
CA ASP A 149 -6.91 -15.08 10.75
C ASP A 149 -6.91 -14.17 11.99
N ALA A 150 -5.73 -13.93 12.56
CA ALA A 150 -5.53 -13.14 13.77
C ALA A 150 -4.69 -11.86 13.57
N ALA A 151 -4.13 -11.63 12.39
CA ALA A 151 -3.15 -10.58 12.12
C ALA A 151 -2.02 -10.51 13.17
N THR A 152 -1.51 -11.68 13.56
CA THR A 152 -0.57 -11.82 14.68
C THR A 152 0.63 -12.64 14.29
N ILE A 153 1.81 -12.12 14.59
CA ILE A 153 3.07 -12.84 14.43
C ILE A 153 3.36 -13.60 15.71
N ARG A 154 3.77 -14.85 15.59
CA ARG A 154 4.25 -15.66 16.71
C ARG A 154 5.64 -16.21 16.43
N VAL A 155 6.53 -16.11 17.41
CA VAL A 155 7.86 -16.74 17.40
C VAL A 155 7.95 -17.69 18.59
N LYS A 156 8.38 -18.92 18.36
CA LYS A 156 8.61 -19.94 19.37
C LYS A 156 10.01 -20.52 19.20
N TYR A 157 10.70 -20.80 20.30
CA TYR A 157 11.97 -21.51 20.33
C TYR A 157 12.29 -21.95 21.76
N SER A 158 13.16 -22.94 21.91
CA SER A 158 13.62 -23.41 23.22
C SER A 158 15.09 -23.09 23.47
N VAL A 159 15.40 -22.64 24.68
CA VAL A 159 16.77 -22.54 25.20
C VAL A 159 16.85 -23.44 26.42
N THR A 160 17.77 -24.40 26.40
CA THR A 160 17.85 -25.49 27.40
C THR A 160 16.53 -26.22 27.57
N ASP A 161 15.79 -25.91 28.64
CA ASP A 161 14.53 -26.54 29.04
C ASP A 161 13.41 -25.51 29.24
N VAL A 162 13.60 -24.30 28.72
CA VAL A 162 12.60 -23.23 28.67
C VAL A 162 12.17 -23.00 27.22
N GLU A 163 10.86 -23.07 26.98
CA GLU A 163 10.25 -22.63 25.72
C GLU A 163 9.91 -21.15 25.85
N PHE A 164 10.37 -20.35 24.90
CA PHE A 164 10.04 -18.94 24.78
C PHE A 164 9.01 -18.75 23.68
N THR A 165 8.00 -17.93 23.96
CA THR A 165 7.02 -17.48 22.96
C THR A 165 7.03 -15.96 22.90
N ARG A 166 7.00 -15.41 21.68
CA ARG A 166 6.77 -14.00 21.41
C ARG A 166 5.57 -13.83 20.51
N GLU A 167 4.70 -12.88 20.83
CA GLU A 167 3.49 -12.56 20.07
C GLU A 167 3.48 -11.07 19.74
N HIS A 168 3.25 -10.72 18.47
CA HIS A 168 3.28 -9.35 17.98
C HIS A 168 2.04 -9.02 17.15
N PHE A 169 1.40 -7.90 17.42
CA PHE A 169 0.31 -7.37 16.61
C PHE A 169 0.26 -5.84 16.67
N ALA A 170 -0.41 -5.22 15.70
CA ALA A 170 -0.63 -3.78 15.65
C ALA A 170 -2.14 -3.50 15.75
N SER A 171 -2.59 -3.01 16.90
CA SER A 171 -4.01 -2.74 17.15
C SER A 171 -4.42 -1.43 16.49
N ASN A 172 -5.42 -1.46 15.60
CA ASN A 172 -6.08 -0.26 15.08
C ASN A 172 -6.96 0.44 16.12
N PRO A 173 -7.84 -0.25 16.89
CA PRO A 173 -8.70 0.45 17.84
C PRO A 173 -7.92 1.16 18.97
N ASP A 174 -6.75 0.63 19.33
CA ASP A 174 -5.94 1.13 20.44
C ASP A 174 -4.67 1.89 19.98
N GLN A 175 -4.43 1.97 18.65
CA GLN A 175 -3.33 2.73 18.04
C GLN A 175 -1.94 2.40 18.61
N VAL A 176 -1.66 1.11 18.81
CA VAL A 176 -0.45 0.61 19.49
C VAL A 176 0.10 -0.64 18.81
N ILE A 177 1.43 -0.78 18.75
CA ILE A 177 2.10 -2.05 18.46
C ILE A 177 2.36 -2.76 19.79
N VAL A 178 1.86 -3.98 19.93
CA VAL A 178 1.98 -4.79 21.14
C VAL A 178 2.95 -5.93 20.88
N THR A 179 3.86 -6.15 21.82
CA THR A 179 4.74 -7.33 21.83
C THR A 179 4.68 -7.99 23.19
N LYS A 180 4.27 -9.26 23.24
CA LYS A 180 4.34 -10.08 24.45
C LYS A 180 5.47 -11.08 24.34
N ILE A 181 6.23 -11.25 25.42
CA ILE A 181 7.32 -12.21 25.56
C ILE A 181 7.02 -13.05 26.79
N SER A 182 7.10 -14.37 26.69
CA SER A 182 6.83 -15.29 27.80
C SER A 182 7.77 -16.48 27.74
N GLY A 183 8.14 -17.02 28.91
CA GLY A 183 8.88 -18.27 29.03
C GLY A 183 8.07 -19.33 29.77
N SER A 184 8.25 -20.60 29.44
CA SER A 184 7.50 -21.71 30.03
C SER A 184 7.83 -21.98 31.50
N LYS A 185 8.93 -21.40 32.01
CA LYS A 185 9.34 -21.51 33.41
C LYS A 185 9.27 -20.16 34.12
N PRO A 186 8.88 -20.15 35.41
CA PRO A 186 8.88 -18.93 36.21
C PRO A 186 10.23 -18.20 36.21
N GLY A 187 10.20 -16.89 36.03
CA GLY A 187 11.36 -16.01 36.06
C GLY A 187 12.39 -16.21 34.95
N SER A 188 12.00 -16.81 33.83
CA SER A 188 12.93 -17.13 32.73
C SER A 188 13.12 -16.01 31.71
N VAL A 189 12.30 -14.95 31.76
CA VAL A 189 12.37 -13.83 30.81
C VAL A 189 13.30 -12.75 31.32
N SER A 190 14.46 -12.62 30.67
CA SER A 190 15.44 -11.56 30.87
C SER A 190 15.97 -11.05 29.53
N PHE A 191 15.97 -9.73 29.33
CA PHE A 191 16.47 -9.09 28.10
C PHE A 191 16.72 -7.61 28.32
N SER A 192 17.59 -7.03 27.50
CA SER A 192 17.72 -5.57 27.39
C SER A 192 16.91 -5.06 26.21
N VAL A 193 16.37 -3.85 26.32
CA VAL A 193 15.62 -3.18 25.25
C VAL A 193 16.02 -1.73 25.07
N SER A 194 16.09 -1.30 23.81
CA SER A 194 16.32 0.09 23.42
C SER A 194 15.57 0.45 22.14
N LEU A 195 15.38 1.76 21.93
CA LEU A 195 14.86 2.32 20.68
C LEU A 195 16.00 3.00 19.91
N ASN A 196 16.13 2.67 18.63
CA ASN A 196 17.12 3.25 17.73
C ASN A 196 16.44 3.79 16.46
N SER A 197 17.04 4.76 15.78
CA SER A 197 16.58 5.20 14.45
C SER A 197 17.77 5.47 13.53
N LYS A 198 17.56 5.33 12.21
CA LYS A 198 18.53 5.80 11.20
C LYS A 198 18.42 7.32 10.99
N LEU A 199 17.32 7.94 11.43
CA LEU A 199 17.11 9.39 11.42
C LEU A 199 17.90 10.08 12.55
N HIS A 200 17.90 11.41 12.57
CA HIS A 200 18.37 12.14 13.74
C HIS A 200 17.38 11.98 14.89
N TYR A 201 17.82 11.41 16.01
CA TYR A 201 16.99 11.15 17.18
C TYR A 201 17.76 11.30 18.49
N HIS A 202 17.01 11.44 19.57
CA HIS A 202 17.47 11.26 20.94
C HIS A 202 16.49 10.35 21.67
N SER A 203 17.00 9.48 22.54
CA SER A 203 16.19 8.65 23.42
C SER A 203 16.54 8.93 24.88
N ARG A 204 15.53 8.81 25.75
CA ARG A 204 15.66 8.91 27.21
C ARG A 204 14.75 7.90 27.91
N ILE A 205 15.11 7.52 29.14
CA ILE A 205 14.18 6.84 30.04
C ILE A 205 13.22 7.86 30.65
N ASN A 206 11.94 7.48 30.74
CA ASN A 206 10.93 8.21 31.50
C ASN A 206 10.40 7.32 32.63
N GLY A 207 10.53 7.77 33.87
CA GLY A 207 10.15 6.96 35.03
C GLY A 207 11.01 5.70 35.17
N LYS A 208 10.37 4.54 35.35
CA LYS A 208 11.06 3.26 35.60
C LYS A 208 10.95 2.25 34.45
N ASN A 209 9.99 2.43 33.55
CA ASN A 209 9.57 1.40 32.61
C ASN A 209 9.30 1.93 31.19
N GLN A 210 9.58 3.21 30.91
CA GLN A 210 9.34 3.80 29.60
C GLN A 210 10.62 4.27 28.93
N ILE A 211 10.70 4.09 27.61
CA ILE A 211 11.69 4.71 26.74
C ILE A 211 10.96 5.68 25.81
N ILE A 212 11.37 6.94 25.81
CA ILE A 212 10.88 7.96 24.87
C ILE A 212 11.98 8.22 23.84
N MET A 213 11.66 8.02 22.56
CA MET A 213 12.49 8.40 21.42
C MET A 213 11.84 9.59 20.72
N GLU A 214 12.57 10.69 20.57
CA GLU A 214 12.15 11.89 19.84
C GLU A 214 13.13 12.18 18.71
N GLY A 215 12.64 12.65 17.58
CA GLY A 215 13.49 12.95 16.45
C GLY A 215 12.79 13.76 15.37
N SER A 216 13.47 13.89 14.23
CA SER A 216 12.95 14.65 13.10
C SER A 216 13.35 14.04 11.76
N CYS A 217 12.41 14.03 10.82
CA CYS A 217 12.70 13.81 9.41
C CYS A 217 13.50 15.00 8.83
N PRO A 218 14.35 14.78 7.82
CA PRO A 218 14.99 15.87 7.08
C PRO A 218 13.96 16.82 6.45
N GLY A 219 14.09 18.14 6.63
CA GLY A 219 13.18 19.11 5.97
C GLY A 219 13.45 19.31 4.49
N LYS A 220 14.49 18.67 3.94
CA LYS A 220 14.79 18.57 2.50
C LYS A 220 15.13 17.12 2.19
N ARG A 221 14.68 16.62 1.04
CA ARG A 221 15.00 15.29 0.50
C ARG A 221 16.48 14.90 0.60
N ILE A 222 17.37 15.80 0.17
CA ILE A 222 18.83 15.64 0.30
C ILE A 222 19.29 16.69 1.31
N PRO A 223 19.89 16.30 2.45
CA PRO A 223 20.50 17.26 3.36
C PRO A 223 21.55 18.09 2.61
N PRO A 224 21.54 19.43 2.71
CA PRO A 224 22.58 20.22 2.08
C PRO A 224 23.96 19.88 2.67
N ALA A 225 25.03 20.11 1.91
CA ALA A 225 26.40 20.01 2.45
C ALA A 225 26.52 20.85 3.74
N MET A 226 27.29 20.35 4.72
CA MET A 226 27.63 21.09 5.95
C MET A 226 28.00 22.53 5.53
N ASP A 227 27.29 23.53 6.09
CA ASP A 227 27.44 24.99 5.88
C ASP A 227 26.29 25.71 5.15
N ALA A 228 25.23 25.04 4.70
CA ALA A 228 24.02 25.75 4.27
C ALA A 228 23.14 26.16 5.47
N ASN A 229 23.04 27.47 5.74
CA ASN A 229 22.16 28.08 6.74
C ASN A 229 20.65 27.90 6.48
N ASP A 230 20.26 27.09 5.49
CA ASP A 230 18.88 26.89 5.05
C ASP A 230 18.53 25.39 5.09
N ASN A 231 18.39 24.85 6.30
CA ASN A 231 17.80 23.52 6.52
C ASN A 231 16.43 23.70 7.19
N PRO A 232 15.33 23.68 6.42
CA PRO A 232 14.00 23.82 7.00
C PRO A 232 13.75 22.71 8.03
N LYS A 233 12.94 23.01 9.04
CA LYS A 233 12.51 21.98 10.00
C LYS A 233 11.60 20.99 9.29
N GLY A 234 11.96 19.71 9.32
CA GLY A 234 11.10 18.63 8.85
C GLY A 234 10.12 18.16 9.93
N ILE A 235 9.32 17.14 9.59
CA ILE A 235 8.34 16.53 10.48
C ILE A 235 9.05 16.00 11.74
N GLN A 236 8.57 16.40 12.91
CA GLN A 236 9.04 15.87 14.19
C GLN A 236 8.28 14.60 14.54
N PHE A 237 8.89 13.67 15.26
CA PHE A 237 8.23 12.45 15.70
C PHE A 237 8.58 12.10 17.15
N SER A 238 7.71 11.33 17.78
CA SER A 238 7.95 10.72 19.08
C SER A 238 7.40 9.30 19.10
N ALA A 239 8.21 8.35 19.56
CA ALA A 239 7.83 6.99 19.87
C ALA A 239 8.04 6.72 21.36
N ILE A 240 7.04 6.13 22.01
CA ILE A 240 7.08 5.79 23.43
C ILE A 240 6.87 4.30 23.55
N LEU A 241 7.84 3.64 24.17
CA LEU A 241 7.79 2.23 24.52
C LEU A 241 7.55 2.11 26.02
N ASP A 242 6.39 1.61 26.42
CA ASP A 242 6.09 1.23 27.80
C ASP A 242 6.25 -0.28 27.99
N ILE A 243 6.75 -0.69 29.16
CA ILE A 243 7.06 -2.07 29.48
C ILE A 243 6.33 -2.47 30.76
N HIS A 244 5.52 -3.51 30.66
CA HIS A 244 4.91 -4.20 31.79
C HIS A 244 5.58 -5.55 31.99
N VAL A 245 5.81 -5.94 33.24
CA VAL A 245 6.42 -7.23 33.63
C VAL A 245 5.57 -7.90 34.71
N SER A 246 5.78 -9.18 34.97
CA SER A 246 5.02 -9.89 36.01
C SER A 246 5.33 -9.32 37.40
N ASN A 247 4.30 -8.82 38.09
CA ASN A 247 4.39 -8.06 39.35
C ASN A 247 5.18 -8.75 40.49
N ASP A 248 5.18 -10.09 40.53
CA ASP A 248 5.75 -10.84 41.65
C ASP A 248 7.24 -11.21 41.49
N ARG A 249 7.83 -11.03 40.31
CA ARG A 249 9.20 -11.46 40.02
C ARG A 249 10.02 -10.53 39.13
N GLY A 250 9.39 -9.89 38.14
CA GLY A 250 10.09 -9.11 37.14
C GLY A 250 10.65 -7.81 37.70
N VAL A 251 11.92 -7.54 37.45
CA VAL A 251 12.57 -6.27 37.82
C VAL A 251 13.00 -5.54 36.56
N ILE A 252 12.80 -4.21 36.53
CA ILE A 252 13.28 -3.34 35.45
C ILE A 252 14.42 -2.47 35.98
N HIS A 253 15.60 -2.60 35.38
CA HIS A 253 16.79 -1.82 35.66
C HIS A 253 17.05 -0.80 34.54
N VAL A 254 17.44 0.42 34.93
CA VAL A 254 17.91 1.45 33.99
C VAL A 254 19.43 1.29 33.84
N MET A 255 19.91 1.01 32.63
CA MET A 255 21.32 0.71 32.41
C MET A 255 22.14 1.96 32.05
N ASP A 256 21.71 2.79 31.10
CA ASP A 256 22.50 3.95 30.60
C ASP A 256 21.63 5.07 29.99
N ASP A 257 20.60 5.55 30.70
CA ASP A 257 19.60 6.57 30.29
C ASP A 257 18.82 6.31 28.99
N LYS A 258 19.13 5.24 28.25
CA LYS A 258 18.53 4.91 26.93
C LYS A 258 18.10 3.45 26.78
N LYS A 259 18.49 2.60 27.73
CA LYS A 259 18.31 1.15 27.69
C LYS A 259 17.71 0.68 29.02
N LEU A 260 16.67 -0.15 28.93
CA LEU A 260 16.07 -0.83 30.06
C LEU A 260 16.47 -2.30 30.02
N ARG A 261 16.71 -2.88 31.20
CA ARG A 261 17.04 -4.29 31.40
C ARG A 261 15.94 -4.92 32.23
N ILE A 262 15.26 -5.92 31.66
CA ILE A 262 14.24 -6.72 32.31
C ILE A 262 14.94 -7.97 32.83
N GLU A 263 14.72 -8.31 34.11
CA GLU A 263 15.30 -9.49 34.73
C GLU A 263 14.26 -10.32 35.47
N GLY A 264 14.34 -11.64 35.27
CA GLY A 264 13.66 -12.61 36.11
C GLY A 264 12.13 -12.58 36.02
N SER A 265 11.56 -12.16 34.88
CA SER A 265 10.10 -12.07 34.72
C SER A 265 9.49 -13.38 34.19
N ASP A 266 8.21 -13.62 34.47
CA ASP A 266 7.45 -14.71 33.82
C ASP A 266 7.05 -14.32 32.38
N TRP A 267 6.74 -13.04 32.20
CA TRP A 267 6.38 -12.44 30.92
C TRP A 267 6.74 -10.95 30.91
N ALA A 268 6.86 -10.38 29.71
CA ALA A 268 6.94 -8.94 29.49
C ALA A 268 5.98 -8.55 28.36
N VAL A 269 5.29 -7.42 28.53
CA VAL A 269 4.45 -6.80 27.50
C VAL A 269 5.01 -5.44 27.18
N LEU A 270 5.31 -5.21 25.91
CA LEU A 270 5.83 -3.98 25.35
C LEU A 270 4.70 -3.31 24.57
N LEU A 271 4.41 -2.05 24.91
CA LEU A 271 3.42 -1.20 24.24
C LEU A 271 4.15 -0.06 23.56
N LEU A 272 4.16 -0.07 22.22
CA LEU A 272 4.75 1.00 21.43
C LEU A 272 3.66 1.86 20.79
N VAL A 273 3.61 3.12 21.18
CA VAL A 273 2.84 4.17 20.51
C VAL A 273 3.79 5.16 19.84
N ALA A 274 3.37 5.75 18.73
CA ALA A 274 4.12 6.82 18.08
C ALA A 274 3.19 7.82 17.41
N SER A 275 3.67 9.06 17.27
CA SER A 275 2.98 10.18 16.64
C SER A 275 3.99 11.08 15.94
N SER A 276 3.51 11.88 14.97
CA SER A 276 4.32 12.89 14.29
C SER A 276 3.71 14.29 14.44
N SER A 277 4.47 15.32 14.08
CA SER A 277 3.99 16.69 13.99
C SER A 277 3.32 17.00 12.64
N PHE A 278 2.97 16.00 11.82
CA PHE A 278 2.31 16.23 10.55
C PHE A 278 0.88 16.77 10.76
N ASP A 279 0.65 18.00 10.32
CA ASP A 279 -0.61 18.75 10.49
C ASP A 279 -1.25 19.04 9.12
N GLY A 280 -1.22 18.01 8.26
CA GLY A 280 -1.75 18.06 6.91
C GLY A 280 -0.75 18.56 5.84
N PRO A 281 -1.08 18.32 4.55
CA PRO A 281 -0.19 18.55 3.41
C PRO A 281 0.13 20.03 3.15
N PHE A 282 -0.60 20.96 3.77
CA PHE A 282 -0.49 22.41 3.53
C PHE A 282 0.11 23.17 4.72
N THR A 283 0.45 22.47 5.81
CA THR A 283 1.02 23.08 7.00
C THR A 283 2.51 22.76 7.03
N LYS A 284 3.35 23.80 7.10
CA LYS A 284 4.80 23.59 7.25
C LYS A 284 5.07 22.93 8.61
N PRO A 285 6.04 22.00 8.72
CA PRO A 285 6.38 21.41 10.01
C PRO A 285 6.77 22.44 11.09
N SER A 286 7.34 23.58 10.69
CA SER A 286 7.65 24.70 11.60
C SER A 286 6.42 25.36 12.22
N ASP A 287 5.28 25.27 11.55
CA ASP A 287 4.02 25.96 11.88
C ASP A 287 3.01 25.00 12.52
N SER A 288 3.35 23.70 12.58
CA SER A 288 2.54 22.67 13.18
C SER A 288 2.28 22.96 14.66
N LYS A 289 1.02 22.81 15.07
CA LYS A 289 0.60 22.95 16.47
C LYS A 289 0.62 21.62 17.22
N ARG A 290 0.96 20.54 16.52
CA ARG A 290 0.97 19.18 17.05
C ARG A 290 2.23 18.94 17.86
N ASN A 291 2.08 18.31 19.01
CA ASN A 291 3.20 17.90 19.85
C ASN A 291 3.22 16.37 19.88
N PRO A 292 4.11 15.72 19.09
CA PRO A 292 4.09 14.28 18.95
C PRO A 292 4.32 13.55 20.29
N THR A 293 5.12 14.11 21.20
CA THR A 293 5.36 13.49 22.51
C THR A 293 4.11 13.55 23.39
N LEU A 294 3.41 14.69 23.44
CA LEU A 294 2.16 14.81 24.19
C LEU A 294 1.05 13.95 23.60
N GLU A 295 0.95 13.86 22.28
CA GLU A 295 -0.01 13.01 21.58
C GLU A 295 0.27 11.53 21.84
N SER A 296 1.53 11.08 21.76
CA SER A 296 1.91 9.71 22.09
C SER A 296 1.64 9.37 23.56
N LEU A 297 1.95 10.27 24.50
CA LEU A 297 1.60 10.08 25.92
C LEU A 297 0.07 10.01 26.12
N GLY A 298 -0.68 10.83 25.38
CA GLY A 298 -2.14 10.83 25.39
C GLY A 298 -2.74 9.52 24.85
N ALA A 299 -2.15 8.96 23.80
CA ALA A 299 -2.55 7.68 23.22
C ALA A 299 -2.20 6.49 24.13
N LEU A 300 -1.07 6.54 24.83
CA LEU A 300 -0.64 5.50 25.77
C LEU A 300 -1.54 5.46 27.02
N LYS A 301 -1.93 6.62 27.55
CA LYS A 301 -2.66 6.74 28.82
C LYS A 301 -3.89 5.83 28.96
N PRO A 302 -4.84 5.78 28.01
CA PRO A 302 -6.04 4.94 28.15
C PRO A 302 -5.77 3.44 28.04
N ILE A 303 -4.63 3.03 27.45
CA ILE A 303 -4.32 1.62 27.20
C ILE A 303 -3.39 1.00 28.25
N MET A 304 -2.77 1.81 29.11
CA MET A 304 -1.90 1.31 30.19
C MET A 304 -2.66 0.44 31.20
N ASP A 305 -3.97 0.67 31.38
CA ASP A 305 -4.79 -0.10 32.32
C ASP A 305 -5.32 -1.41 31.70
N PHE A 306 -5.16 -1.60 30.39
CA PHE A 306 -5.59 -2.83 29.72
C PHE A 306 -4.56 -3.94 29.88
N SER A 307 -5.06 -5.14 30.17
CA SER A 307 -4.28 -6.36 30.06
C SER A 307 -3.96 -6.67 28.59
N TYR A 308 -2.92 -7.47 28.39
CA TYR A 308 -2.61 -8.02 27.06
C TYR A 308 -3.82 -8.67 26.40
N TYR A 309 -4.61 -9.44 27.15
CA TYR A 309 -5.76 -10.17 26.61
C TYR A 309 -6.89 -9.25 26.18
N GLU A 310 -7.10 -8.12 26.87
CA GLU A 310 -8.07 -7.11 26.47
C GLU A 310 -7.63 -6.40 25.18
N LEU A 311 -6.36 -5.99 25.08
CA LEU A 311 -5.81 -5.42 23.85
C LEU A 311 -5.89 -6.39 22.67
N TYR A 312 -5.55 -7.66 22.90
CA TYR A 312 -5.60 -8.70 21.89
C TYR A 312 -7.04 -8.99 21.43
N ALA A 313 -8.00 -9.06 22.34
CA ALA A 313 -9.41 -9.29 22.00
C ALA A 313 -9.98 -8.13 21.16
N ARG A 314 -9.64 -6.89 21.49
CA ARG A 314 -10.08 -5.69 20.75
C ARG A 314 -9.44 -5.62 19.35
N HIS A 315 -8.16 -5.94 19.25
CA HIS A 315 -7.47 -6.11 17.97
C HIS A 315 -8.15 -7.17 17.11
N LEU A 316 -8.44 -8.34 17.68
CA LEU A 316 -9.04 -9.44 16.97
C LEU A 316 -10.45 -9.10 16.47
N ASP A 317 -11.27 -8.47 17.32
CA ASP A 317 -12.62 -8.02 16.95
C ASP A 317 -12.58 -7.04 15.78
N ASP A 318 -11.73 -5.99 15.85
CA ASP A 318 -11.56 -5.03 14.75
C ASP A 318 -11.10 -5.71 13.45
N TYR A 319 -10.05 -6.53 13.53
CA TYR A 319 -9.43 -7.14 12.37
C TYR A 319 -10.35 -8.18 11.70
N GLN A 320 -10.94 -9.08 12.48
CA GLN A 320 -11.79 -10.16 11.95
C GLN A 320 -13.10 -9.63 11.36
N ASN A 321 -13.60 -8.48 11.85
CA ASN A 321 -14.74 -7.79 11.25
C ASN A 321 -14.48 -7.33 9.81
N LEU A 322 -13.22 -7.21 9.39
CA LEU A 322 -12.80 -6.96 8.01
C LEU A 322 -12.38 -8.25 7.30
N PHE A 323 -11.48 -9.02 7.91
CA PHE A 323 -10.86 -10.16 7.26
C PHE A 323 -11.84 -11.30 6.99
N ASN A 324 -12.74 -11.63 7.92
CA ASN A 324 -13.66 -12.77 7.77
C ASN A 324 -14.80 -12.53 6.77
N ARG A 325 -14.89 -11.34 6.15
CA ARG A 325 -15.90 -11.01 5.14
C ARG A 325 -15.75 -11.80 3.84
N VAL A 326 -14.57 -12.34 3.55
CA VAL A 326 -14.29 -13.11 2.33
C VAL A 326 -13.50 -14.37 2.68
N SER A 327 -13.98 -15.50 2.19
CA SER A 327 -13.27 -16.78 2.20
C SER A 327 -13.08 -17.26 0.76
N LEU A 328 -11.91 -17.85 0.49
CA LEU A 328 -11.58 -18.47 -0.79
C LEU A 328 -11.06 -19.87 -0.51
N GLN A 329 -11.68 -20.87 -1.14
CA GLN A 329 -11.26 -22.26 -1.05
C GLN A 329 -11.19 -22.87 -2.46
N LEU A 330 -9.98 -23.25 -2.86
CA LEU A 330 -9.59 -23.87 -4.13
C LEU A 330 -9.07 -25.30 -3.90
N ALA A 331 -8.40 -25.54 -2.76
CA ALA A 331 -7.95 -26.85 -2.33
C ALA A 331 -9.16 -27.72 -1.98
N LYS A 332 -9.32 -28.82 -2.73
CA LYS A 332 -10.33 -29.84 -2.41
C LYS A 332 -9.98 -30.49 -1.08
N SER A 333 -10.99 -30.68 -0.22
CA SER A 333 -10.86 -31.59 0.91
C SER A 333 -10.43 -32.97 0.40
N LEU A 334 -9.38 -33.53 1.01
CA LEU A 334 -8.83 -34.86 0.73
C LEU A 334 -9.90 -35.98 0.83
N ASN A 335 -11.03 -35.70 1.48
CA ASN A 335 -12.14 -36.64 1.63
C ASN A 335 -13.06 -36.72 0.38
N SER A 336 -12.94 -35.83 -0.61
CA SER A 336 -13.73 -35.93 -1.85
C SER A 336 -13.21 -36.96 -2.86
N ILE A 337 -11.99 -37.49 -2.64
CA ILE A 337 -11.34 -38.48 -3.52
C ILE A 337 -11.62 -39.92 -3.05
N THR A 338 -12.14 -40.11 -1.82
CA THR A 338 -12.34 -41.44 -1.23
C THR A 338 -13.72 -42.05 -1.47
N SER A 339 -14.64 -41.33 -2.12
CA SER A 339 -16.00 -41.82 -2.39
C SER A 339 -16.20 -42.50 -3.75
N ASP A 340 -15.22 -42.46 -4.67
CA ASP A 340 -15.36 -43.13 -5.97
C ASP A 340 -14.32 -44.25 -6.13
N GLY A 341 -14.82 -45.49 -6.08
CA GLY A 341 -14.03 -46.70 -5.98
C GLY A 341 -13.30 -47.03 -7.27
N SER A 342 -11.99 -46.79 -7.32
CA SER A 342 -11.10 -47.58 -8.16
C SER A 342 -9.79 -47.88 -7.44
N LEU A 343 -9.45 -49.18 -7.37
CA LEU A 343 -8.24 -49.67 -6.71
C LEU A 343 -6.94 -49.23 -7.41
N GLU A 344 -6.99 -48.73 -8.65
CA GLU A 344 -5.80 -48.30 -9.39
C GLU A 344 -5.31 -46.89 -9.01
N LEU A 345 -6.21 -45.98 -8.61
CA LEU A 345 -5.81 -44.66 -8.11
C LEU A 345 -5.07 -44.73 -6.77
N LYS A 346 -5.24 -45.81 -5.99
CA LYS A 346 -4.46 -46.04 -4.76
C LYS A 346 -2.96 -46.23 -5.01
N LYS A 347 -2.58 -46.82 -6.16
CA LYS A 347 -1.16 -47.01 -6.50
C LYS A 347 -0.51 -45.73 -7.01
N ILE A 348 -1.22 -44.97 -7.84
CA ILE A 348 -0.71 -43.70 -8.37
C ILE A 348 -0.64 -42.64 -7.26
N ALA A 349 -1.63 -42.59 -6.36
CA ALA A 349 -1.56 -41.77 -5.17
C ALA A 349 -0.34 -42.16 -4.33
N SER A 350 -0.08 -43.46 -4.08
CA SER A 350 1.08 -43.88 -3.27
C SER A 350 2.45 -43.57 -3.87
N SER A 351 2.58 -43.45 -5.20
CA SER A 351 3.86 -43.12 -5.84
C SER A 351 4.12 -41.61 -5.95
N VAL A 352 3.07 -40.77 -5.90
CA VAL A 352 3.19 -39.30 -5.92
C VAL A 352 3.12 -38.70 -4.51
N THR A 353 2.44 -39.37 -3.56
CA THR A 353 2.34 -38.96 -2.14
C THR A 353 3.40 -39.58 -1.23
N GLY A 354 4.34 -40.35 -1.78
CA GLY A 354 5.46 -40.95 -1.04
C GLY A 354 6.41 -39.96 -0.38
N LEU A 355 6.25 -38.65 -0.60
CA LEU A 355 6.96 -37.58 0.12
C LEU A 355 6.13 -36.87 1.21
N CYS A 356 4.85 -37.19 1.39
CA CYS A 356 3.96 -36.38 2.24
C CYS A 356 3.23 -37.11 3.36
N LEU A 357 3.35 -38.43 3.50
CA LEU A 357 2.62 -39.14 4.57
C LEU A 357 3.46 -40.22 5.23
N MET A 358 4.29 -39.80 6.19
CA MET A 358 4.55 -40.56 7.41
C MET A 358 4.82 -39.63 8.59
N GLY A 359 3.97 -39.72 9.60
CA GLY A 359 4.27 -39.27 10.96
C GLY A 359 3.55 -37.98 11.37
N SER A 360 2.77 -38.11 12.43
CA SER A 360 2.38 -37.03 13.34
C SER A 360 3.61 -36.33 13.93
N ASN A 361 4.24 -35.46 13.14
CA ASN A 361 5.24 -34.49 13.55
C ASN A 361 5.12 -33.25 12.67
N ASP A 362 5.18 -32.10 13.32
CA ASP A 362 5.00 -30.71 12.90
C ASP A 362 6.01 -30.19 11.85
N ASN A 363 6.37 -30.98 10.84
CA ASN A 363 7.16 -30.49 9.72
C ASN A 363 6.25 -29.77 8.71
N MET A 364 5.66 -28.63 9.12
CA MET A 364 5.06 -27.70 8.16
C MET A 364 6.18 -27.18 7.24
N VAL A 365 6.14 -27.56 5.97
CA VAL A 365 6.99 -27.00 4.91
C VAL A 365 6.88 -25.47 4.97
N SER A 366 8.03 -24.78 4.98
CA SER A 366 8.04 -23.32 5.10
C SER A 366 7.33 -22.67 3.92
N THR A 367 6.79 -21.47 4.11
CA THR A 367 6.13 -20.75 3.01
C THR A 367 7.11 -20.44 1.88
N ALA A 368 8.39 -20.20 2.19
CA ALA A 368 9.44 -20.03 1.18
C ALA A 368 9.65 -21.29 0.33
N GLU A 369 9.60 -22.49 0.92
CA GLU A 369 9.70 -23.75 0.19
C GLU A 369 8.45 -24.00 -0.66
N ARG A 370 7.25 -23.67 -0.15
CA ARG A 370 6.00 -23.73 -0.93
C ARG A 370 6.05 -22.85 -2.18
N VAL A 371 6.59 -21.64 -2.06
CA VAL A 371 6.78 -20.74 -3.22
C VAL A 371 7.76 -21.35 -4.23
N LYS A 372 8.86 -21.95 -3.76
CA LYS A 372 9.83 -22.62 -4.65
C LYS A 372 9.25 -23.84 -5.35
N SER A 373 8.41 -24.62 -4.66
CA SER A 373 7.81 -25.84 -5.21
C SER A 373 6.60 -25.58 -6.11
N PHE A 374 6.02 -24.38 -6.06
CA PHE A 374 4.80 -24.02 -6.80
C PHE A 374 4.86 -24.29 -8.31
N GLN A 375 6.01 -24.08 -8.96
CA GLN A 375 6.19 -24.40 -10.38
C GLN A 375 5.97 -25.90 -10.70
N SER A 376 6.11 -26.76 -9.70
CA SER A 376 5.98 -28.22 -9.85
C SER A 376 4.68 -28.77 -9.26
N ASP A 377 4.22 -28.23 -8.13
CA ASP A 377 3.08 -28.77 -7.39
C ASP A 377 1.77 -28.00 -7.57
N GLU A 378 1.85 -26.76 -8.09
CA GLU A 378 0.74 -25.83 -8.25
C GLU A 378 -0.19 -25.76 -7.02
N ASP A 379 0.37 -25.77 -5.79
CA ASP A 379 -0.38 -25.86 -4.53
C ASP A 379 -1.55 -24.86 -4.46
N PRO A 380 -2.83 -25.29 -4.61
CA PRO A 380 -3.97 -24.37 -4.67
C PRO A 380 -4.17 -23.63 -3.34
N SER A 381 -3.73 -24.21 -2.22
CA SER A 381 -3.78 -23.53 -0.92
C SER A 381 -2.73 -22.43 -0.76
N LEU A 382 -1.70 -22.39 -1.62
CA LEU A 382 -0.78 -21.25 -1.67
C LEU A 382 -1.43 -20.08 -2.40
N VAL A 383 -2.26 -20.35 -3.41
CA VAL A 383 -3.06 -19.33 -4.10
C VAL A 383 -4.10 -18.72 -3.16
N GLU A 384 -4.79 -19.54 -2.36
CA GLU A 384 -5.67 -19.07 -1.28
C GLU A 384 -4.93 -18.17 -0.28
N LEU A 385 -3.76 -18.61 0.19
CA LEU A 385 -2.93 -17.85 1.12
C LEU A 385 -2.50 -16.52 0.52
N LEU A 386 -2.04 -16.49 -0.74
CA LEU A 386 -1.61 -15.26 -1.42
C LEU A 386 -2.78 -14.29 -1.63
N PHE A 387 -3.96 -14.79 -2.01
CA PHE A 387 -5.17 -13.99 -2.13
C PHE A 387 -5.53 -13.32 -0.79
N GLN A 388 -5.56 -14.11 0.30
CA GLN A 388 -5.87 -13.59 1.62
C GLN A 388 -4.76 -12.67 2.15
N TYR A 389 -3.50 -12.91 1.78
CA TYR A 389 -2.39 -12.04 2.14
C TYR A 389 -2.54 -10.64 1.53
N GLY A 390 -3.04 -10.52 0.29
CA GLY A 390 -3.38 -9.23 -0.31
C GLY A 390 -4.42 -8.44 0.49
N ARG A 391 -5.47 -9.12 0.97
CA ARG A 391 -6.49 -8.53 1.86
C ARG A 391 -5.90 -8.12 3.21
N TYR A 392 -5.11 -9.00 3.82
CA TYR A 392 -4.40 -8.72 5.07
C TYR A 392 -3.52 -7.46 4.96
N LEU A 393 -2.72 -7.35 3.89
CA LEU A 393 -1.81 -6.23 3.69
C LEU A 393 -2.59 -4.92 3.58
N LEU A 394 -3.68 -4.89 2.79
CA LEU A 394 -4.51 -3.69 2.65
C LEU A 394 -5.13 -3.25 3.99
N ILE A 395 -5.68 -4.19 4.77
CA ILE A 395 -6.19 -3.89 6.13
C ILE A 395 -5.07 -3.33 7.01
N SER A 396 -3.85 -3.85 6.86
CA SER A 396 -2.72 -3.50 7.71
C SER A 396 -2.04 -2.17 7.34
N CYS A 397 -2.26 -1.65 6.12
CA CYS A 397 -1.59 -0.44 5.61
C CYS A 397 -2.53 0.66 5.10
N SER A 398 -3.85 0.45 5.09
CA SER A 398 -4.82 1.48 4.71
C SER A 398 -6.10 1.35 5.52
N ARG A 399 -6.28 2.22 6.51
CA ARG A 399 -7.46 2.27 7.38
C ARG A 399 -8.02 3.69 7.41
N PRO A 400 -9.31 3.90 7.75
CA PRO A 400 -9.85 5.23 7.93
C PRO A 400 -8.94 6.14 8.77
N ARG A 401 -8.71 7.36 8.29
CA ARG A 401 -7.82 8.39 8.88
C ARG A 401 -6.30 8.12 8.80
N THR A 402 -5.84 7.19 7.97
CA THR A 402 -4.41 6.99 7.67
C THR A 402 -4.01 7.65 6.35
N GLN A 403 -2.72 7.63 6.01
CA GLN A 403 -2.26 7.94 4.66
C GLN A 403 -2.57 6.78 3.70
N VAL A 404 -2.41 7.04 2.40
CA VAL A 404 -2.54 5.99 1.39
C VAL A 404 -1.44 4.94 1.50
N ALA A 405 -1.78 3.69 1.22
CA ALA A 405 -0.79 2.64 0.99
C ALA A 405 0.16 3.04 -0.15
N ASN A 406 1.42 3.33 0.18
CA ASN A 406 2.43 3.74 -0.79
C ASN A 406 3.02 2.53 -1.55
N LEU A 407 4.13 2.69 -2.28
CA LEU A 407 4.78 1.58 -3.02
C LEU A 407 5.17 0.37 -2.15
N GLN A 408 5.28 0.56 -0.85
CA GLN A 408 5.64 -0.46 0.12
C GLN A 408 4.55 -0.63 1.20
N GLY A 409 3.32 -0.17 0.93
CA GLY A 409 2.25 -0.08 1.91
C GLY A 409 2.58 0.99 2.96
N ILE A 410 3.15 0.54 4.08
CA ILE A 410 3.72 1.39 5.14
C ILE A 410 5.07 0.86 5.65
N TRP A 411 5.63 -0.21 5.07
CA TRP A 411 6.81 -0.89 5.61
C TRP A 411 8.06 -0.50 4.81
N ASN A 412 9.02 0.18 5.45
CA ASN A 412 10.24 0.66 4.79
C ASN A 412 11.44 0.60 5.74
N SER A 413 12.56 0.02 5.26
CA SER A 413 13.81 -0.05 6.01
C SER A 413 14.82 1.05 5.71
N ASP A 414 14.62 1.83 4.64
CA ASP A 414 15.66 2.65 4.03
C ASP A 414 15.36 4.14 4.18
N ILE A 415 16.41 4.97 4.32
CA ILE A 415 16.27 6.44 4.25
C ILE A 415 15.98 6.88 2.81
N GLN A 416 16.45 6.08 1.84
CA GLN A 416 16.28 6.29 0.41
C GLN A 416 15.69 5.03 -0.24
N PRO A 417 14.41 4.71 0.05
CA PRO A 417 13.73 3.59 -0.58
C PRO A 417 13.69 3.75 -2.09
N LYS A 418 13.58 2.61 -2.79
CA LYS A 418 13.40 2.58 -4.25
C LYS A 418 12.15 3.40 -4.63
N TRP A 419 12.31 4.28 -5.61
CA TRP A 419 11.27 5.22 -6.06
C TRP A 419 10.64 6.00 -4.90
N ASP A 420 11.45 6.30 -3.89
CA ASP A 420 11.11 7.17 -2.75
C ASP A 420 10.05 6.62 -1.80
N GLY A 421 9.60 5.38 -1.99
CA GLY A 421 8.44 4.87 -1.28
C GLY A 421 7.20 5.74 -1.49
N ALA A 422 7.15 6.48 -2.61
CA ALA A 422 6.14 7.47 -2.90
C ALA A 422 4.90 6.87 -3.58
N PRO A 423 3.71 7.49 -3.50
CA PRO A 423 2.58 7.10 -4.34
C PRO A 423 2.85 7.39 -5.82
N HIS A 424 2.91 6.33 -6.63
CA HIS A 424 3.03 6.39 -8.09
C HIS A 424 1.65 6.16 -8.71
N LEU A 425 1.21 7.11 -9.54
CA LEU A 425 -0.17 7.30 -9.99
C LEU A 425 -0.36 6.93 -11.46
N ASN A 426 0.59 6.21 -12.05
CA ASN A 426 0.54 5.73 -13.43
C ASN A 426 0.35 4.21 -13.49
N ILE A 427 -0.03 3.57 -12.36
CA ILE A 427 -0.48 2.17 -12.22
C ILE A 427 -0.47 1.74 -10.74
N ASN A 428 0.57 2.12 -9.98
CA ASN A 428 0.90 1.46 -8.71
C ASN A 428 -0.12 1.76 -7.60
N LEU A 429 -0.45 3.03 -7.39
CA LEU A 429 -1.39 3.42 -6.36
C LEU A 429 -2.77 2.91 -6.70
N GLU A 430 -3.18 3.00 -7.96
CA GLU A 430 -4.44 2.43 -8.45
C GLU A 430 -4.51 0.93 -8.13
N MET A 431 -3.44 0.19 -8.46
CA MET A 431 -3.32 -1.25 -8.20
C MET A 431 -3.43 -1.61 -6.72
N ASN A 432 -2.84 -0.81 -5.82
CA ASN A 432 -2.95 -1.03 -4.37
C ASN A 432 -4.41 -1.07 -3.90
N TYR A 433 -5.31 -0.35 -4.57
CA TYR A 433 -6.72 -0.25 -4.21
C TYR A 433 -7.66 -1.08 -5.07
N TRP A 434 -7.22 -1.75 -6.13
CA TRP A 434 -8.07 -2.67 -6.89
C TRP A 434 -8.76 -3.76 -6.06
N PRO A 435 -8.12 -4.39 -5.05
CA PRO A 435 -8.81 -5.40 -4.25
C PRO A 435 -9.84 -4.81 -3.28
N SER A 436 -9.80 -3.51 -2.97
CA SER A 436 -10.60 -2.93 -1.89
C SER A 436 -12.11 -3.19 -2.01
N LEU A 437 -12.69 -2.97 -3.19
CA LEU A 437 -14.11 -3.19 -3.46
C LEU A 437 -14.47 -4.67 -3.67
N PRO A 438 -13.88 -5.37 -4.67
CA PRO A 438 -14.23 -6.77 -4.93
C PRO A 438 -13.87 -7.72 -3.77
N CYS A 439 -12.95 -7.34 -2.88
CA CYS A 439 -12.59 -8.13 -1.70
C CYS A 439 -13.22 -7.62 -0.39
N ASN A 440 -14.28 -6.81 -0.49
CA ASN A 440 -15.15 -6.38 0.63
C ASN A 440 -14.44 -5.60 1.75
N LEU A 441 -13.59 -4.64 1.35
CA LEU A 441 -12.78 -3.76 2.19
C LEU A 441 -12.97 -2.29 1.78
N SER A 442 -14.21 -1.88 1.51
CA SER A 442 -14.54 -0.54 1.00
C SER A 442 -14.02 0.61 1.88
N GLU A 443 -14.00 0.40 3.19
CA GLU A 443 -13.55 1.36 4.21
C GLU A 443 -12.03 1.62 4.11
N CYS A 444 -11.27 0.68 3.53
CA CYS A 444 -9.85 0.86 3.28
C CYS A 444 -9.59 1.84 2.14
N GLN A 445 -10.59 2.28 1.35
CA GLN A 445 -10.41 3.31 0.31
C GLN A 445 -10.46 4.75 0.86
N GLU A 446 -10.90 4.96 2.10
CA GLU A 446 -11.05 6.31 2.66
C GLU A 446 -9.76 7.16 2.55
N PRO A 447 -8.56 6.62 2.87
CA PRO A 447 -7.30 7.34 2.66
C PRO A 447 -7.07 7.80 1.21
N LEU A 448 -7.49 7.00 0.23
CA LEU A 448 -7.37 7.35 -1.18
C LEU A 448 -8.23 8.57 -1.50
N PHE A 449 -9.46 8.64 -0.99
CA PHE A 449 -10.35 9.77 -1.24
C PHE A 449 -9.88 11.05 -0.57
N ASP A 450 -9.31 10.96 0.63
CA ASP A 450 -8.67 12.08 1.31
C ASP A 450 -7.45 12.57 0.53
N PHE A 451 -6.65 11.65 0.00
CA PHE A 451 -5.50 11.98 -0.83
C PHE A 451 -5.92 12.68 -2.13
N VAL A 452 -6.91 12.16 -2.87
CA VAL A 452 -7.45 12.82 -4.06
C VAL A 452 -8.01 14.21 -3.72
N SER A 453 -8.66 14.36 -2.57
CA SER A 453 -9.18 15.66 -2.11
C SER A 453 -8.06 16.67 -1.90
N THR A 454 -6.96 16.28 -1.25
CA THR A 454 -5.81 17.18 -1.03
C THR A 454 -5.07 17.49 -2.32
N LEU A 455 -4.88 16.49 -3.19
CA LEU A 455 -4.33 16.68 -4.53
C LEU A 455 -5.13 17.68 -5.35
N SER A 456 -6.46 17.66 -5.29
CA SER A 456 -7.31 18.61 -6.04
C SER A 456 -7.06 20.08 -5.67
N VAL A 457 -6.59 20.36 -4.44
CA VAL A 457 -6.29 21.73 -3.99
C VAL A 457 -5.01 22.25 -4.66
N ASN A 458 -3.93 21.49 -4.62
CA ASN A 458 -2.67 21.87 -5.27
C ASN A 458 -2.76 21.72 -6.80
N GLY A 459 -3.47 20.70 -7.27
CA GLY A 459 -3.67 20.42 -8.69
C GLY A 459 -4.42 21.53 -9.41
N ARG A 460 -5.29 22.29 -8.73
CA ARG A 460 -5.89 23.53 -9.28
C ARG A 460 -4.84 24.60 -9.58
N LYS A 461 -3.81 24.73 -8.73
CA LYS A 461 -2.71 25.67 -8.96
C LYS A 461 -1.85 25.20 -10.13
N THR A 462 -1.55 23.90 -10.20
CA THR A 462 -0.78 23.31 -11.31
C THR A 462 -1.52 23.45 -12.63
N ALA A 463 -2.82 23.14 -12.70
CA ALA A 463 -3.63 23.31 -13.91
C ALA A 463 -3.60 24.77 -14.41
N LYS A 464 -3.81 25.72 -13.49
CA LYS A 464 -3.83 27.14 -13.82
C LYS A 464 -2.46 27.68 -14.26
N VAL A 465 -1.39 27.38 -13.53
CA VAL A 465 -0.07 27.98 -13.77
C VAL A 465 0.66 27.28 -14.90
N ASN A 466 0.64 25.95 -14.95
CA ASN A 466 1.44 25.20 -15.91
C ASN A 466 0.75 25.08 -17.28
N TYR A 467 -0.59 25.04 -17.29
CA TYR A 467 -1.38 24.71 -18.48
C TYR A 467 -2.41 25.75 -18.87
N GLU A 468 -2.55 26.82 -18.10
CA GLU A 468 -3.58 27.86 -18.30
C GLU A 468 -5.00 27.26 -18.38
N ALA A 469 -5.23 26.15 -17.68
CA ALA A 469 -6.45 25.35 -17.73
C ALA A 469 -7.27 25.48 -16.44
N ASN A 470 -8.58 25.27 -16.55
CA ASN A 470 -9.46 25.12 -15.39
C ASN A 470 -9.30 23.73 -14.75
N GLY A 471 -10.03 23.49 -13.66
CA GLY A 471 -10.03 22.18 -13.00
C GLY A 471 -8.75 21.91 -12.21
N TRP A 472 -8.39 20.63 -12.05
CA TRP A 472 -7.16 20.20 -11.39
C TRP A 472 -6.50 19.03 -12.10
N VAL A 473 -5.17 18.94 -11.96
CA VAL A 473 -4.33 17.92 -12.60
C VAL A 473 -3.30 17.38 -11.61
N VAL A 474 -2.94 16.11 -11.78
CA VAL A 474 -1.85 15.45 -11.06
C VAL A 474 -1.12 14.55 -12.06
N HIS A 475 0.21 14.52 -11.99
CA HIS A 475 1.05 13.68 -12.84
C HIS A 475 1.26 12.28 -12.26
N HIS A 476 2.17 11.51 -12.85
CA HIS A 476 2.48 10.11 -12.49
C HIS A 476 2.97 9.86 -11.04
N LYS A 477 3.28 10.89 -10.24
CA LYS A 477 3.86 10.71 -8.90
C LYS A 477 3.53 11.86 -7.98
N SER A 478 3.30 11.55 -6.70
CA SER A 478 3.02 12.51 -5.65
C SER A 478 3.70 12.11 -4.33
N ASP A 479 3.40 12.83 -3.25
CA ASP A 479 3.96 12.66 -1.91
C ASP A 479 2.97 13.16 -0.84
N ILE A 480 3.37 13.10 0.43
CA ILE A 480 2.55 13.56 1.56
C ILE A 480 2.19 15.05 1.50
N TRP A 481 2.92 15.86 0.73
CA TRP A 481 2.68 17.30 0.59
C TRP A 481 1.75 17.63 -0.57
N ALA A 482 1.12 16.61 -1.15
CA ALA A 482 0.20 16.71 -2.28
C ALA A 482 0.86 17.41 -3.49
N LYS A 483 2.08 16.97 -3.86
CA LYS A 483 2.72 17.37 -5.11
C LYS A 483 1.87 16.97 -6.32
N THR A 484 1.75 17.85 -7.32
CA THR A 484 0.86 17.62 -8.48
C THR A 484 1.47 17.87 -9.86
N SER A 485 2.62 18.53 -9.94
CA SER A 485 3.36 18.68 -11.20
C SER A 485 4.17 17.42 -11.55
N ALA A 486 4.58 17.34 -12.81
CA ALA A 486 5.51 16.32 -13.29
C ALA A 486 6.72 16.20 -12.36
N ASP A 487 7.18 14.97 -12.13
CA ASP A 487 8.38 14.73 -11.33
C ASP A 487 9.66 15.04 -12.11
N GLN A 488 10.76 15.19 -11.39
CA GLN A 488 12.07 15.34 -12.01
C GLN A 488 12.47 14.02 -12.68
N GLY A 489 12.86 14.06 -13.95
CA GLY A 489 13.53 12.95 -14.63
C GLY A 489 13.10 12.79 -16.09
N GLY A 490 12.98 11.53 -16.55
CA GLY A 490 12.70 11.20 -17.94
C GLY A 490 11.29 11.58 -18.37
N VAL A 491 11.15 12.27 -19.49
CA VAL A 491 9.86 12.73 -20.04
C VAL A 491 8.88 11.58 -20.25
N VAL A 492 9.38 10.41 -20.65
CA VAL A 492 8.60 9.20 -20.97
C VAL A 492 7.67 8.77 -19.83
N TRP A 493 8.05 9.04 -18.59
CA TRP A 493 7.26 8.75 -17.40
C TRP A 493 6.82 10.01 -16.66
N ALA A 494 7.65 11.07 -16.68
CA ALA A 494 7.40 12.28 -15.90
C ALA A 494 6.21 13.09 -16.40
N LEU A 495 6.15 13.32 -17.72
CA LEU A 495 5.17 14.19 -18.37
C LEU A 495 3.91 13.40 -18.74
N TRP A 496 3.19 12.96 -17.71
CA TRP A 496 1.95 12.23 -17.90
C TRP A 496 0.84 12.81 -17.00
N PRO A 497 0.02 13.75 -17.51
CA PRO A 497 -0.94 14.54 -16.72
C PRO A 497 -2.28 13.82 -16.47
N MET A 498 -2.29 12.49 -16.43
CA MET A 498 -3.52 11.68 -16.28
C MET A 498 -3.64 10.99 -14.92
N GLY A 499 -2.66 11.12 -14.02
CA GLY A 499 -2.70 10.44 -12.71
C GLY A 499 -3.90 10.86 -11.87
N GLY A 500 -4.19 12.16 -11.81
CA GLY A 500 -5.39 12.65 -11.12
C GLY A 500 -6.69 12.14 -11.75
N ALA A 501 -6.71 11.96 -13.07
CA ALA A 501 -7.86 11.45 -13.79
C ALA A 501 -8.07 9.95 -13.57
N TRP A 502 -7.01 9.15 -13.56
CA TRP A 502 -7.11 7.72 -13.26
C TRP A 502 -7.58 7.49 -11.82
N LEU A 503 -7.01 8.23 -10.84
CA LEU A 503 -7.50 8.15 -9.46
C LEU A 503 -8.99 8.49 -9.31
N CYS A 504 -9.56 9.33 -10.19
CA CYS A 504 -10.98 9.64 -10.15
C CYS A 504 -11.88 8.46 -10.53
N THR A 505 -11.39 7.43 -11.24
CA THR A 505 -12.22 6.26 -11.56
C THR A 505 -12.63 5.52 -10.28
N HIS A 506 -11.74 5.46 -9.28
CA HIS A 506 -12.03 4.88 -7.97
C HIS A 506 -13.19 5.56 -7.23
N LEU A 507 -13.43 6.86 -7.47
CA LEU A 507 -14.53 7.59 -6.85
C LEU A 507 -15.89 7.10 -7.38
N TRP A 508 -15.97 6.82 -8.68
CA TRP A 508 -17.18 6.29 -9.29
C TRP A 508 -17.37 4.81 -8.94
N ASP A 509 -16.29 4.02 -8.98
CA ASP A 509 -16.33 2.61 -8.57
C ASP A 509 -16.85 2.47 -7.13
N HIS A 510 -16.37 3.30 -6.20
CA HIS A 510 -16.86 3.26 -4.83
C HIS A 510 -18.38 3.50 -4.73
N TYR A 511 -18.90 4.48 -5.47
CA TYR A 511 -20.34 4.71 -5.51
C TYR A 511 -21.10 3.54 -6.15
N THR A 512 -20.61 2.95 -7.24
CA THR A 512 -21.34 1.84 -7.89
C THR A 512 -21.38 0.57 -7.04
N TYR A 513 -20.40 0.36 -6.15
CA TYR A 513 -20.40 -0.74 -5.18
C TYR A 513 -21.24 -0.47 -3.93
N THR A 514 -21.26 0.77 -3.44
CA THR A 514 -21.89 1.12 -2.15
C THR A 514 -23.27 1.76 -2.28
N LEU A 515 -23.55 2.38 -3.43
CA LEU A 515 -24.69 3.26 -3.69
C LEU A 515 -24.82 4.42 -2.70
N ASP A 516 -23.72 4.82 -2.04
CA ASP A 516 -23.71 5.92 -1.09
C ASP A 516 -23.83 7.27 -1.81
N LYS A 517 -25.07 7.80 -1.84
CA LYS A 517 -25.37 9.10 -2.45
C LYS A 517 -24.76 10.28 -1.69
N ASP A 518 -24.52 10.17 -0.39
CA ASP A 518 -23.90 11.24 0.39
C ASP A 518 -22.42 11.34 0.05
N PHE A 519 -21.72 10.21 -0.04
CA PHE A 519 -20.36 10.15 -0.59
C PHE A 519 -20.31 10.71 -2.02
N LEU A 520 -21.23 10.26 -2.89
CA LEU A 520 -21.28 10.71 -4.27
C LEU A 520 -21.41 12.24 -4.36
N LYS A 521 -22.36 12.81 -3.60
CA LYS A 521 -22.65 14.24 -3.60
C LYS A 521 -21.55 15.08 -2.94
N ALA A 522 -21.04 14.64 -1.79
CA ALA A 522 -20.14 15.43 -0.97
C ALA A 522 -18.69 15.34 -1.45
N LYS A 523 -18.28 14.20 -2.03
CA LYS A 523 -16.88 13.91 -2.33
C LYS A 523 -16.62 13.57 -3.79
N ALA A 524 -17.26 12.53 -4.32
CA ALA A 524 -16.93 12.04 -5.66
C ALA A 524 -17.29 13.04 -6.77
N TYR A 525 -18.53 13.57 -6.78
CA TYR A 525 -19.02 14.44 -7.84
C TYR A 525 -18.25 15.77 -7.95
N PRO A 526 -17.92 16.49 -6.86
CA PRO A 526 -17.06 17.68 -6.95
C PRO A 526 -15.66 17.39 -7.50
N LEU A 527 -15.04 16.27 -7.11
CA LEU A 527 -13.71 15.89 -7.57
C LEU A 527 -13.71 15.51 -9.06
N LEU A 528 -14.70 14.70 -9.49
CA LEU A 528 -14.93 14.36 -10.90
C LEU A 528 -15.19 15.61 -11.76
N ASN A 529 -16.01 16.55 -11.30
CA ASN A 529 -16.23 17.82 -12.00
C ASN A 529 -14.93 18.61 -12.17
N GLY A 530 -14.15 18.75 -11.10
CA GLY A 530 -12.87 19.44 -11.15
C GLY A 530 -11.89 18.78 -12.11
N CYS A 531 -11.82 17.45 -12.15
CA CYS A 531 -10.95 16.72 -13.06
C CYS A 531 -11.42 16.85 -14.51
N ALA A 532 -12.70 16.62 -14.78
CA ALA A 532 -13.26 16.75 -16.13
C ALA A 532 -13.13 18.16 -16.70
N SER A 533 -13.21 19.19 -15.85
CA SER A 533 -12.95 20.57 -16.26
C SER A 533 -11.52 20.77 -16.77
N PHE A 534 -10.52 20.12 -16.16
CA PHE A 534 -9.15 20.15 -16.66
C PHE A 534 -9.05 19.40 -17.99
N LEU A 535 -9.59 18.18 -18.06
CA LEU A 535 -9.54 17.35 -19.26
C LEU A 535 -10.18 18.03 -20.48
N LEU A 536 -11.31 18.72 -20.29
CA LEU A 536 -11.97 19.49 -21.34
C LEU A 536 -11.11 20.64 -21.89
N ASP A 537 -10.29 21.26 -21.05
CA ASP A 537 -9.37 22.34 -21.46
C ASP A 537 -8.03 21.78 -21.96
N TRP A 538 -7.67 20.55 -21.58
CA TRP A 538 -6.49 19.82 -22.06
C TRP A 538 -6.67 19.28 -23.48
N LEU A 539 -7.91 18.89 -23.83
CA LEU A 539 -8.27 18.42 -25.15
C LEU A 539 -8.22 19.56 -26.17
N ILE A 540 -7.60 19.29 -27.32
CA ILE A 540 -7.54 20.17 -28.48
C ILE A 540 -8.26 19.53 -29.68
N GLU A 541 -9.03 20.32 -30.43
CA GLU A 541 -9.71 19.84 -31.63
C GLU A 541 -8.73 19.78 -32.81
N ASP A 542 -8.72 18.65 -33.51
CA ASP A 542 -7.91 18.45 -34.71
C ASP A 542 -8.67 18.88 -35.98
N PRO A 543 -8.00 18.99 -37.15
CA PRO A 543 -8.68 19.37 -38.39
C PRO A 543 -9.78 18.39 -38.85
N GLY A 544 -9.80 17.16 -38.31
CA GLY A 544 -10.83 16.15 -38.56
C GLY A 544 -12.03 16.24 -37.62
N GLY A 545 -12.03 17.19 -36.66
CA GLY A 545 -13.08 17.37 -35.67
C GLY A 545 -12.99 16.44 -34.45
N TYR A 546 -11.89 15.68 -34.31
CA TYR A 546 -11.63 14.87 -33.13
C TYR A 546 -10.91 15.68 -32.05
N LEU A 547 -11.21 15.40 -30.80
CA LEU A 547 -10.53 15.92 -29.63
C LEU A 547 -9.36 15.00 -29.26
N LYS A 548 -8.18 15.61 -29.10
CA LYS A 548 -6.89 14.96 -28.87
C LYS A 548 -6.17 15.55 -27.66
N THR A 549 -5.30 14.78 -27.00
CA THR A 549 -4.29 15.32 -26.08
C THR A 549 -2.98 15.62 -26.82
N ASN A 550 -2.33 16.72 -26.44
CA ASN A 550 -0.99 17.11 -26.89
C ASN A 550 -0.31 18.01 -25.84
N PRO A 551 0.86 17.65 -25.30
CA PRO A 551 1.57 16.38 -25.49
C PRO A 551 0.88 15.21 -24.77
N SER A 552 1.23 14.00 -25.17
CA SER A 552 0.79 12.74 -24.58
C SER A 552 1.95 11.74 -24.55
N THR A 553 2.00 10.91 -23.52
CA THR A 553 2.97 9.81 -23.35
C THR A 553 2.21 8.51 -23.05
N SER A 554 2.89 7.36 -23.20
CA SER A 554 2.39 6.04 -22.79
C SER A 554 3.36 5.48 -21.75
N PRO A 555 3.07 5.60 -20.44
CA PRO A 555 3.96 5.15 -19.37
C PRO A 555 4.39 3.68 -19.52
N GLU A 556 5.68 3.33 -19.57
CA GLU A 556 6.88 4.18 -19.63
C GLU A 556 7.69 3.85 -20.89
N HIS A 557 7.00 3.83 -22.04
CA HIS A 557 7.52 3.31 -23.29
C HIS A 557 7.81 4.42 -24.31
N GLU A 558 8.87 4.21 -25.10
CA GLU A 558 9.20 5.01 -26.27
C GLU A 558 8.67 4.35 -27.55
N PHE A 559 8.50 5.13 -28.60
CA PHE A 559 8.25 4.66 -29.95
C PHE A 559 9.31 5.18 -30.91
N VAL A 560 9.43 4.55 -32.08
CA VAL A 560 10.29 5.04 -33.16
C VAL A 560 9.50 6.03 -34.01
N ALA A 561 9.95 7.29 -34.04
CA ALA A 561 9.35 8.34 -34.83
C ALA A 561 9.58 8.13 -36.35
N PRO A 562 8.81 8.80 -37.23
CA PRO A 562 8.97 8.65 -38.69
C PRO A 562 10.37 9.00 -39.23
N ASP A 563 11.17 9.77 -38.50
CA ASP A 563 12.56 10.08 -38.83
C ASP A 563 13.56 9.02 -38.35
N GLY A 564 13.07 7.90 -37.79
CA GLY A 564 13.85 6.77 -37.30
C GLY A 564 14.42 6.94 -35.90
N LYS A 565 14.13 8.04 -35.21
CA LYS A 565 14.66 8.31 -33.86
C LYS A 565 13.68 7.89 -32.75
N PRO A 566 14.18 7.53 -31.56
CA PRO A 566 13.30 7.32 -30.41
C PRO A 566 12.61 8.62 -30.00
N ALA A 567 11.35 8.49 -29.60
CA ALA A 567 10.52 9.55 -29.04
C ALA A 567 9.53 8.95 -28.04
N CYS A 568 9.05 9.76 -27.09
CA CYS A 568 8.01 9.32 -26.15
C CYS A 568 6.80 10.27 -26.11
N VAL A 569 6.94 11.46 -26.68
CA VAL A 569 5.86 12.46 -26.75
C VAL A 569 5.17 12.41 -28.11
N SER A 570 3.84 12.25 -28.09
CA SER A 570 2.97 12.21 -29.26
C SER A 570 1.61 12.89 -28.97
N TYR A 571 0.64 12.68 -29.85
CA TYR A 571 -0.78 12.88 -29.56
C TYR A 571 -1.38 11.68 -28.86
N SER A 572 -2.39 11.91 -28.02
CA SER A 572 -3.50 10.98 -27.77
C SER A 572 -3.09 9.50 -27.70
N SER A 573 -2.17 9.17 -26.78
CA SER A 573 -1.93 7.77 -26.44
C SER A 573 -3.28 7.11 -26.13
N THR A 574 -3.40 5.83 -26.44
CA THR A 574 -4.67 5.11 -26.18
C THR A 574 -5.01 5.14 -24.69
N MET A 575 -4.00 5.19 -23.82
CA MET A 575 -4.18 5.35 -22.38
C MET A 575 -4.84 6.68 -22.00
N ASP A 576 -4.36 7.83 -22.51
CA ASP A 576 -5.00 9.13 -22.27
C ASP A 576 -6.47 9.11 -22.69
N MET A 577 -6.74 8.62 -23.90
CA MET A 577 -8.09 8.60 -24.46
C MET A 577 -9.03 7.67 -23.67
N ALA A 578 -8.53 6.51 -23.23
CA ALA A 578 -9.30 5.57 -22.41
C ALA A 578 -9.66 6.18 -21.05
N ILE A 579 -8.69 6.79 -20.35
CA ILE A 579 -8.93 7.42 -19.04
C ILE A 579 -9.90 8.59 -19.16
N ILE A 580 -9.72 9.46 -20.16
CA ILE A 580 -10.62 10.61 -20.39
C ILE A 580 -12.05 10.14 -20.64
N LYS A 581 -12.21 9.10 -21.48
CA LYS A 581 -13.52 8.51 -21.77
C LYS A 581 -14.18 7.96 -20.50
N GLU A 582 -13.41 7.27 -19.65
CA GLU A 582 -13.91 6.71 -18.39
C GLU A 582 -14.36 7.82 -17.42
N VAL A 583 -13.51 8.83 -17.19
CA VAL A 583 -13.85 9.96 -16.30
C VAL A 583 -15.07 10.74 -16.81
N PHE A 584 -15.17 10.96 -18.12
CA PHE A 584 -16.34 11.62 -18.70
C PHE A 584 -17.61 10.78 -18.56
N GLY A 585 -17.53 9.47 -18.79
CA GLY A 585 -18.65 8.55 -18.59
C GLY A 585 -19.11 8.48 -17.12
N ALA A 586 -18.15 8.37 -16.20
CA ALA A 586 -18.38 8.39 -14.76
C ALA A 586 -19.04 9.69 -14.31
N LEU A 587 -18.57 10.85 -14.79
CA LEU A 587 -19.16 12.14 -14.45
C LEU A 587 -20.59 12.30 -14.96
N VAL A 588 -20.89 11.87 -16.19
CA VAL A 588 -22.26 11.90 -16.74
C VAL A 588 -23.17 11.00 -15.91
N SER A 589 -22.73 9.78 -15.59
CA SER A 589 -23.50 8.83 -14.78
C SER A 589 -23.73 9.34 -13.35
N ALA A 590 -22.72 9.98 -12.76
CA ALA A 590 -22.82 10.62 -11.45
C ALA A 590 -23.80 11.81 -11.46
N ALA A 591 -23.81 12.61 -12.52
CA ALA A 591 -24.76 13.70 -12.68
C ALA A 591 -26.20 13.17 -12.76
N GLU A 592 -26.43 12.14 -13.56
CA GLU A 592 -27.74 11.46 -13.67
C GLU A 592 -28.21 10.94 -12.31
N ALA A 593 -27.34 10.25 -11.56
CA ALA A 593 -27.66 9.72 -10.23
C ALA A 593 -28.02 10.80 -9.18
N LEU A 594 -27.53 12.02 -9.38
CA LEU A 594 -27.76 13.19 -8.54
C LEU A 594 -28.81 14.17 -9.10
N GLU A 595 -29.43 13.84 -10.25
CA GLU A 595 -30.39 14.71 -10.96
C GLU A 595 -29.78 16.08 -11.34
N ARG A 596 -28.53 16.06 -11.83
CA ARG A 596 -27.72 17.24 -12.20
C ARG A 596 -27.36 17.29 -13.69
N ASP A 597 -28.13 16.61 -14.53
CA ASP A 597 -27.94 16.54 -15.98
C ASP A 597 -27.79 17.89 -16.70
N GLU A 598 -28.45 18.92 -16.18
CA GLU A 598 -28.47 20.27 -16.75
C GLU A 598 -27.26 21.13 -16.34
N ASP A 599 -26.36 20.61 -15.50
CA ASP A 599 -25.13 21.31 -15.15
C ASP A 599 -24.31 21.62 -16.42
N TYR A 600 -23.86 22.88 -16.56
CA TYR A 600 -23.16 23.35 -17.76
C TYR A 600 -21.95 22.49 -18.16
N LEU A 601 -21.19 21.99 -17.18
CA LEU A 601 -20.04 21.13 -17.44
C LEU A 601 -20.46 19.78 -18.06
N ILE A 602 -21.56 19.20 -17.60
CA ILE A 602 -22.10 17.92 -18.11
C ILE A 602 -22.49 18.06 -19.58
N GLN A 603 -23.10 19.20 -19.95
CA GLN A 603 -23.43 19.51 -21.33
C GLN A 603 -22.19 19.65 -22.22
N ARG A 604 -21.07 20.20 -21.71
CA ARG A 604 -19.78 20.21 -22.42
C ARG A 604 -19.22 18.80 -22.58
N VAL A 605 -19.25 17.99 -21.53
CA VAL A 605 -18.76 16.60 -21.55
C VAL A 605 -19.53 15.74 -22.54
N ARG A 606 -20.87 15.81 -22.54
CA ARG A 606 -21.72 15.09 -23.51
C ARG A 606 -21.42 15.45 -24.97
N LYS A 607 -21.04 16.71 -25.23
CA LYS A 607 -20.59 17.15 -26.57
C LYS A 607 -19.18 16.69 -26.93
N ALA A 608 -18.30 16.54 -25.94
CA ALA A 608 -16.91 16.13 -26.13
C ALA A 608 -16.75 14.61 -26.32
N LEU A 609 -17.51 13.80 -25.57
CA LEU A 609 -17.46 12.33 -25.59
C LEU A 609 -17.45 11.70 -27.01
N PRO A 610 -18.40 12.02 -27.91
CA PRO A 610 -18.42 11.43 -29.25
C PRO A 610 -17.30 11.94 -30.18
N LYS A 611 -16.60 13.01 -29.78
CA LYS A 611 -15.47 13.58 -30.51
C LYS A 611 -14.11 13.08 -30.01
N LEU A 612 -14.04 12.31 -28.93
CA LEU A 612 -12.75 11.78 -28.45
C LEU A 612 -12.09 10.94 -29.55
N TYR A 613 -10.76 11.07 -29.71
CA TYR A 613 -10.03 10.32 -30.71
C TYR A 613 -10.19 8.80 -30.46
N PRO A 614 -10.63 8.02 -31.47
CA PRO A 614 -11.03 6.64 -31.25
C PRO A 614 -9.83 5.71 -31.08
N THR A 615 -10.01 4.66 -30.28
CA THR A 615 -9.09 3.51 -30.24
C THR A 615 -9.00 2.87 -31.63
N LYS A 616 -7.79 2.57 -32.09
CA LYS A 616 -7.53 1.98 -33.39
C LYS A 616 -6.89 0.61 -33.27
N ILE A 617 -7.15 -0.22 -34.28
CA ILE A 617 -6.54 -1.54 -34.44
C ILE A 617 -5.41 -1.42 -35.46
N ALA A 618 -4.24 -1.95 -35.11
CA ALA A 618 -3.06 -2.01 -35.97
C ALA A 618 -3.23 -3.08 -37.06
N GLY A 619 -2.30 -3.10 -38.03
CA GLY A 619 -2.33 -4.06 -39.14
C GLY A 619 -2.17 -5.52 -38.71
N ASP A 620 -1.58 -5.77 -37.54
CA ASP A 620 -1.40 -7.10 -36.94
C ASP A 620 -2.57 -7.51 -36.03
N GLY A 621 -3.61 -6.68 -35.91
CA GLY A 621 -4.78 -6.93 -35.07
C GLY A 621 -4.64 -6.47 -33.60
N SER A 622 -3.49 -5.90 -33.21
CA SER A 622 -3.31 -5.34 -31.86
C SER A 622 -4.04 -3.99 -31.69
N ILE A 623 -4.35 -3.61 -30.45
CA ILE A 623 -4.77 -2.24 -30.15
C ILE A 623 -3.55 -1.34 -30.27
N MET A 624 -3.65 -0.27 -31.05
CA MET A 624 -2.55 0.69 -31.19
C MET A 624 -2.30 1.40 -29.85
N GLU A 625 -1.07 1.39 -29.37
CA GLU A 625 -0.66 2.14 -28.17
C GLU A 625 -0.59 3.66 -28.45
N TRP A 626 -0.07 4.04 -29.63
CA TRP A 626 0.01 5.42 -30.11
C TRP A 626 -0.75 5.62 -31.41
N PRO A 627 -1.22 6.83 -31.71
CA PRO A 627 -1.77 7.14 -33.02
C PRO A 627 -0.66 7.23 -34.06
N GLY A 628 -0.81 6.49 -35.17
CA GLY A 628 0.00 6.71 -36.38
C GLY A 628 1.37 6.02 -36.41
N THR A 629 1.68 5.12 -35.48
CA THR A 629 2.82 4.20 -35.64
C THR A 629 2.47 3.17 -36.72
N ARG A 630 3.17 3.22 -37.86
CA ARG A 630 3.24 2.06 -38.75
C ARG A 630 4.30 1.14 -38.15
N PHE A 631 3.87 0.01 -37.61
CA PHE A 631 4.76 -1.09 -37.27
C PHE A 631 5.22 -1.81 -38.54
#